data_AF-A0A9E3SAL7-F1
#
_entry.id   AF-A0A9E3SAL7-F1
#
_cell.length_a   1.000
_cell.length_b   1.000
_cell.length_c   1.000
_cell.angle_alpha   90.00
_cell.angle_beta   90.00
_cell.angle_gamma   90.00
#
_symmetry.space_group_name_H-M   'P 1'
#
loop_
_entity.id
_entity.type
_entity.pdbx_description
1 polymer ?
#
loop_
_entity_poly.entity_id
_entity_poly.type
_entity_poly.pdbx_seq_one_letter_code
_entity_poly.pdbx_strand_id
1 'polypeptide(L)'
;FVPQTFCASRVAEYCNEKTGRTDIKGDRDPLDICVLTEKVITHGDILVRTRPIGGFRMIDGNEADDKIVAVLDNDAVYGSYQDIHDVPDLVIDRLKHYFLTYKDLPGKESNVEITHVYGIEEAHEVIRRSMDDYHHKFDNLDSFLLEV
;
A
#
# COMPACT_ATOMS: atom_id res chain seq x y z
N PHE A 1 6.08 4.37 -3.58
CA PHE A 1 6.16 3.82 -2.21
C PHE A 1 6.08 4.94 -1.17
N VAL A 2 5.77 4.59 0.07
CA VAL A 2 5.75 5.50 1.23
C VAL A 2 7.13 5.47 1.93
N PRO A 3 7.84 6.61 2.09
CA PRO A 3 9.12 6.64 2.79
C PRO A 3 9.03 6.14 4.23
N GLN A 4 10.12 5.56 4.75
CA GLN A 4 10.22 5.05 6.14
C GLN A 4 9.14 4.01 6.48
N THR A 5 8.81 3.16 5.52
CA THR A 5 7.92 2.01 5.71
C THR A 5 8.62 0.74 5.25
N PHE A 6 8.23 -0.38 5.86
CA PHE A 6 8.71 -1.71 5.50
C PHE A 6 7.63 -2.72 5.84
N CYS A 7 7.24 -3.55 4.89
CA CYS A 7 6.19 -4.55 5.10
C CYS A 7 6.79 -5.87 5.60
N ALA A 8 6.66 -6.13 6.91
CA ALA A 8 7.20 -7.33 7.54
C ALA A 8 6.18 -8.02 8.46
N SER A 9 6.59 -8.40 9.66
CA SER A 9 5.79 -9.22 10.58
C SER A 9 4.50 -8.54 11.02
N ARG A 10 4.49 -7.23 11.27
CA ARG A 10 3.28 -6.55 11.78
C ARG A 10 2.26 -6.34 10.68
N VAL A 11 2.72 -6.02 9.46
CA VAL A 11 1.85 -5.96 8.28
C VAL A 11 1.27 -7.35 7.99
N ALA A 12 2.07 -8.41 8.05
CA ALA A 12 1.61 -9.78 7.86
C ALA A 12 0.59 -10.23 8.91
N GLU A 13 0.84 -9.92 10.19
CA GLU A 13 -0.08 -10.20 11.30
C GLU A 13 -1.44 -9.53 11.05
N TYR A 14 -1.43 -8.26 10.64
CA TYR A 14 -2.66 -7.55 10.31
C TYR A 14 -3.36 -8.15 9.10
N CYS A 15 -2.58 -8.56 8.09
CA CYS A 15 -3.08 -9.25 6.91
C CYS A 15 -3.86 -10.51 7.30
N ASN A 16 -3.23 -11.38 8.10
CA ASN A 16 -3.82 -12.59 8.68
C ASN A 16 -5.09 -12.28 9.50
N GLU A 17 -5.08 -11.23 10.32
CA GLU A 17 -6.22 -10.84 11.16
C GLU A 17 -7.49 -10.54 10.34
N LYS A 18 -7.43 -9.71 9.30
CA LYS A 18 -8.65 -9.37 8.52
C LYS A 18 -9.06 -10.43 7.51
N THR A 19 -8.17 -11.37 7.18
CA THR A 19 -8.45 -12.41 6.18
C THR A 19 -8.76 -13.76 6.81
N GLY A 20 -8.52 -13.92 8.11
CA GLY A 20 -8.63 -15.20 8.80
C GLY A 20 -7.55 -16.21 8.39
N ARG A 21 -6.48 -15.76 7.72
CA ARG A 21 -5.32 -16.59 7.35
C ARG A 21 -4.31 -16.67 8.50
N THR A 22 -3.34 -17.58 8.38
CA THR A 22 -2.23 -17.72 9.35
C THR A 22 -0.86 -17.85 8.68
N ASP A 23 -0.81 -17.81 7.36
CA ASP A 23 0.35 -18.15 6.55
C ASP A 23 0.92 -16.96 5.76
N ILE A 24 0.35 -15.76 5.96
CA ILE A 24 0.82 -14.54 5.33
C ILE A 24 2.16 -14.09 5.92
N LYS A 25 3.04 -13.60 5.05
CA LYS A 25 4.28 -12.89 5.36
C LYS A 25 4.21 -11.48 4.78
N GLY A 26 5.09 -10.57 5.22
CA GLY A 26 5.25 -9.29 4.52
C GLY A 26 6.10 -9.50 3.27
N ASP A 27 5.83 -8.73 2.22
CA ASP A 27 6.57 -8.76 0.94
C ASP A 27 8.05 -8.30 1.06
N ARG A 28 8.41 -7.70 2.22
CA ARG A 28 9.74 -7.17 2.52
C ARG A 28 10.15 -5.98 1.64
N ASP A 29 9.19 -5.21 1.17
CA ASP A 29 9.38 -3.97 0.44
C ASP A 29 8.74 -2.77 1.18
N PRO A 30 9.06 -1.51 0.80
CA PRO A 30 8.34 -0.34 1.29
C PRO A 30 6.87 -0.36 0.86
N LEU A 31 5.98 0.17 1.69
CA LEU A 31 4.54 0.15 1.45
C LEU A 31 4.17 0.86 0.14
N ASP A 32 3.32 0.20 -0.65
CA ASP A 32 2.84 0.70 -1.92
C ASP A 32 1.69 1.69 -1.78
N ILE A 33 1.67 2.65 -2.70
CA ILE A 33 0.69 3.75 -2.71
C ILE A 33 0.34 4.17 -4.14
N CYS A 34 -0.96 4.30 -4.40
CA CYS A 34 -1.56 4.85 -5.60
C CYS A 34 -2.07 6.26 -5.30
N VAL A 35 -1.58 7.25 -6.05
CA VAL A 35 -1.96 8.65 -5.86
C VAL A 35 -2.91 9.09 -6.96
N LEU A 36 -4.13 9.48 -6.59
CA LEU A 36 -5.12 10.06 -7.49
C LEU A 36 -4.84 11.54 -7.69
N THR A 37 -4.78 11.96 -8.96
CA THR A 37 -4.64 13.36 -9.35
C THR A 37 -5.21 13.63 -10.74
N GLU A 38 -5.70 14.84 -10.99
CA GLU A 38 -6.00 15.29 -12.36
C GLU A 38 -4.77 15.80 -13.12
N LYS A 39 -3.68 16.08 -12.41
CA LYS A 39 -2.45 16.60 -13.00
C LYS A 39 -1.74 15.50 -13.77
N VAL A 40 -1.23 15.85 -14.94
CA VAL A 40 -0.36 14.96 -15.70
C VAL A 40 1.04 15.01 -15.10
N ILE A 41 1.48 13.90 -14.50
CA ILE A 41 2.85 13.71 -14.02
C ILE A 41 3.58 12.85 -15.06
N THR A 42 4.51 13.46 -15.79
CA THR A 42 5.16 12.82 -16.95
C THR A 42 6.44 12.06 -16.61
N HIS A 43 6.99 12.24 -15.41
CA HIS A 43 8.18 11.56 -14.94
C HIS A 43 8.06 11.17 -13.47
N GLY A 44 8.77 10.10 -13.08
CA GLY A 44 8.93 9.69 -11.69
C GLY A 44 10.03 10.48 -10.98
N ASP A 45 10.59 9.86 -9.93
CA ASP A 45 11.69 10.40 -9.11
C ASP A 45 11.39 11.76 -8.47
N ILE A 46 10.19 11.85 -7.89
CA ILE A 46 9.71 13.03 -7.18
C ILE A 46 9.07 12.63 -5.86
N LEU A 47 9.12 13.55 -4.90
CA LEU A 47 8.34 13.48 -3.68
C LEU A 47 7.11 14.37 -3.80
N VAL A 48 5.95 13.82 -3.44
CA VAL A 48 4.67 14.54 -3.44
C VAL A 48 4.01 14.42 -2.08
N ARG A 49 3.30 15.47 -1.67
CA ARG A 49 2.44 15.41 -0.49
C ARG A 49 1.09 14.86 -0.90
N THR A 50 0.60 13.88 -0.14
CA THR A 50 -0.65 13.19 -0.41
C THR A 50 -1.38 12.93 0.88
N ARG A 51 -2.68 12.66 0.79
CA ARG A 51 -3.52 12.27 1.92
C ARG A 51 -4.12 10.89 1.65
N PRO A 52 -3.83 9.86 2.46
CA PRO A 52 -4.49 8.56 2.36
C PRO A 52 -6.00 8.72 2.54
N ILE A 53 -6.76 7.96 1.75
CA ILE A 53 -8.22 7.90 1.84
C ILE A 53 -8.73 6.45 1.99
N GLY A 54 -7.86 5.46 1.81
CA GLY A 54 -8.18 4.06 1.99
C GLY A 54 -7.16 3.17 1.28
N GLY A 55 -7.59 2.01 0.82
CA GLY A 55 -6.77 1.10 0.04
C GLY A 55 -7.49 -0.19 -0.28
N PHE A 56 -6.74 -1.16 -0.78
CA PHE A 56 -7.25 -2.52 -0.92
C PHE A 56 -6.18 -3.54 -0.53
N ARG A 57 -6.65 -4.58 0.14
CA ARG A 57 -5.81 -5.64 0.66
C ARG A 57 -5.54 -6.64 -0.42
N MET A 58 -4.30 -6.65 -0.89
CA MET A 58 -3.82 -7.57 -1.91
C MET A 58 -2.88 -8.59 -1.28
N ILE A 59 -3.01 -9.84 -1.72
CA ILE A 59 -2.10 -10.92 -1.37
C ILE A 59 -1.51 -11.43 -2.67
N ASP A 60 -0.18 -11.38 -2.80
CA ASP A 60 0.55 -12.00 -3.91
C ASP A 60 1.15 -13.32 -3.43
N GLY A 61 0.47 -14.42 -3.73
CA GLY A 61 0.75 -15.73 -3.18
C GLY A 61 0.51 -15.78 -1.67
N ASN A 62 1.58 -15.62 -0.89
CA ASN A 62 1.55 -15.65 0.57
C ASN A 62 2.12 -14.36 1.19
N GLU A 63 2.25 -13.30 0.40
CA GLU A 63 2.81 -12.03 0.83
C GLU A 63 1.73 -10.95 0.88
N ALA A 64 1.67 -10.21 1.99
CA ALA A 64 0.84 -9.02 2.14
C ALA A 64 1.43 -7.90 1.29
N ASP A 65 0.68 -7.48 0.27
CA ASP A 65 1.10 -6.51 -0.74
C ASP A 65 0.04 -5.39 -0.88
N ASP A 66 -0.49 -4.93 0.25
CA ASP A 66 -1.53 -3.91 0.37
C ASP A 66 -1.19 -2.65 -0.45
N LYS A 67 -2.20 -2.11 -1.15
CA LYS A 67 -2.06 -0.87 -1.93
C LYS A 67 -2.83 0.25 -1.25
N ILE A 68 -2.12 1.24 -0.72
CA ILE A 68 -2.75 2.46 -0.21
C ILE A 68 -3.30 3.28 -1.37
N VAL A 69 -4.48 3.86 -1.22
CA VAL A 69 -5.04 4.85 -2.13
C VAL A 69 -5.04 6.20 -1.44
N ALA A 70 -4.45 7.19 -2.09
CA ALA A 70 -4.31 8.54 -1.58
C ALA A 70 -4.68 9.56 -2.66
N VAL A 71 -4.99 10.78 -2.23
CA VAL A 71 -5.19 11.93 -3.12
C VAL A 71 -4.00 12.87 -3.05
N LEU A 72 -3.62 13.47 -4.18
CA LEU A 72 -2.60 14.51 -4.19
C LEU A 72 -3.08 15.73 -3.38
N ASP A 73 -2.19 16.32 -2.60
CA ASP A 73 -2.51 17.53 -1.83
C ASP A 73 -2.85 18.71 -2.76
N ASN A 74 -3.92 19.45 -2.44
CA ASN A 74 -4.47 20.55 -3.25
C ASN A 74 -4.87 20.17 -4.70
N ASP A 75 -5.21 18.91 -4.96
CA ASP A 75 -5.77 18.49 -6.24
C ASP A 75 -7.17 19.09 -6.47
N ALA A 76 -7.45 19.57 -7.68
CA ALA A 76 -8.67 20.31 -7.98
C ALA A 76 -9.90 19.40 -8.15
N VAL A 77 -9.68 18.13 -8.49
CA VAL A 77 -10.75 17.14 -8.69
C VAL A 77 -10.93 16.29 -7.45
N TYR A 78 -9.86 15.65 -6.99
CA TYR A 78 -9.89 14.64 -5.93
C TYR A 78 -9.61 15.23 -4.53
N GLY A 79 -9.16 16.47 -4.42
CA GLY A 79 -8.70 17.05 -3.15
C GLY A 79 -9.77 17.10 -2.05
N SER A 80 -11.05 17.07 -2.43
CA SER A 80 -12.18 17.04 -1.48
C SER A 80 -12.53 15.64 -0.94
N TYR A 81 -12.01 14.57 -1.54
CA TYR A 81 -12.33 13.19 -1.16
C TYR A 81 -11.62 12.84 0.14
N GLN A 82 -12.35 12.31 1.12
CA GLN A 82 -11.86 12.03 2.47
C GLN A 82 -11.76 10.54 2.74
N ASP A 83 -12.55 9.73 2.05
CA ASP A 83 -12.53 8.27 2.17
C ASP A 83 -12.59 7.61 0.78
N ILE A 84 -12.18 6.36 0.67
CA ILE A 84 -12.19 5.59 -0.58
C ILE A 84 -13.60 5.47 -1.18
N HIS A 85 -14.64 5.54 -0.36
CA HIS A 85 -16.03 5.53 -0.81
C HIS A 85 -16.45 6.82 -1.52
N ASP A 86 -15.66 7.91 -1.44
CA ASP A 86 -15.86 9.11 -2.25
C ASP A 86 -15.35 8.92 -3.69
N VAL A 87 -14.53 7.89 -3.94
CA VAL A 87 -13.97 7.59 -5.25
C VAL A 87 -15.01 6.81 -6.07
N PRO A 88 -15.27 7.18 -7.34
CA PRO A 88 -16.14 6.39 -8.19
C PRO A 88 -15.64 4.94 -8.33
N ASP A 89 -16.53 3.96 -8.13
CA ASP A 89 -16.20 2.53 -8.13
C ASP A 89 -15.38 2.10 -9.37
N LEU A 90 -15.69 2.66 -10.54
CA LEU A 90 -14.97 2.38 -11.78
C LEU A 90 -13.47 2.70 -11.70
N VAL A 91 -13.09 3.74 -10.96
CA VAL A 91 -11.67 4.09 -10.74
C VAL A 91 -11.00 3.03 -9.88
N ILE A 92 -11.67 2.59 -8.81
CA ILE A 92 -11.18 1.54 -7.91
C ILE A 92 -11.06 0.21 -8.66
N ASP A 93 -12.05 -0.16 -9.45
CA ASP A 93 -12.03 -1.40 -10.22
C ASP A 93 -10.93 -1.42 -11.28
N ARG A 94 -10.64 -0.28 -11.90
CA ARG A 94 -9.49 -0.14 -12.80
C ARG A 94 -8.16 -0.33 -12.08
N LEU A 95 -8.01 0.20 -10.85
CA LEU A 95 -6.82 -0.05 -10.03
C LEU A 95 -6.69 -1.54 -9.71
N LYS A 96 -7.75 -2.17 -9.20
CA LYS A 96 -7.77 -3.61 -8.92
C LYS A 96 -7.38 -4.44 -10.14
N HIS A 97 -7.99 -4.14 -11.30
CA HIS A 97 -7.72 -4.86 -12.54
C HIS A 97 -6.25 -4.73 -12.96
N TYR A 98 -5.65 -3.53 -12.85
CA TYR A 98 -4.23 -3.34 -13.12
C TYR A 98 -3.37 -4.28 -12.27
N PHE A 99 -3.57 -4.30 -10.95
CA PHE A 99 -2.76 -5.14 -10.06
C PHE A 99 -3.02 -6.64 -10.17
N LEU A 100 -4.22 -7.05 -10.55
CA LEU A 100 -4.52 -8.46 -10.81
C LEU A 100 -3.86 -8.99 -12.08
N THR A 101 -3.55 -8.13 -13.05
CA THR A 101 -3.12 -8.53 -14.40
C THR A 101 -1.69 -8.14 -14.77
N TYR A 102 -1.06 -7.17 -14.09
CA TYR A 102 0.23 -6.62 -14.56
C TYR A 102 1.40 -7.63 -14.54
N LYS A 103 1.27 -8.71 -13.77
CA LYS A 103 2.25 -9.82 -13.68
C LYS A 103 1.85 -11.04 -14.53
N ASP A 104 0.76 -10.95 -15.30
CA ASP A 104 0.28 -12.07 -16.11
C ASP A 104 1.29 -12.39 -17.21
N LEU A 105 1.87 -13.58 -17.11
CA LEU A 105 2.76 -14.15 -18.10
C LEU A 105 2.05 -15.36 -18.73
N PRO A 106 2.06 -15.49 -20.07
CA PRO A 106 1.46 -16.65 -20.73
C PRO A 106 2.00 -17.97 -20.16
N GLY A 107 1.11 -18.81 -19.64
CA GLY A 107 1.46 -20.13 -19.09
C GLY A 107 1.86 -20.15 -17.60
N LYS A 108 1.74 -19.04 -16.87
CA LYS A 108 1.91 -18.99 -15.41
C LYS A 108 0.57 -18.63 -14.77
N GLU A 109 0.12 -19.44 -13.80
CA GLU A 109 -1.03 -19.07 -12.98
C GLU A 109 -0.64 -17.89 -12.07
N SER A 110 -1.47 -16.86 -12.07
CA SER A 110 -1.36 -15.73 -11.14
C SER A 110 -2.00 -16.13 -9.82
N ASN A 111 -1.25 -15.99 -8.72
CA ASN A 111 -1.73 -16.23 -7.35
C ASN A 111 -2.01 -14.91 -6.62
N VAL A 112 -2.33 -13.86 -7.38
CA VAL A 112 -2.67 -12.56 -6.82
C VAL A 112 -4.17 -12.51 -6.53
N GLU A 113 -4.53 -12.16 -5.30
CA GLU A 113 -5.92 -11.92 -4.91
C GLU A 113 -6.08 -10.56 -4.23
N ILE A 114 -7.24 -9.92 -4.46
CA ILE A 114 -7.65 -8.73 -3.71
C ILE A 114 -8.83 -9.13 -2.84
N THR A 115 -8.63 -9.13 -1.53
CA THR A 115 -9.61 -9.66 -0.57
C THR A 115 -10.74 -8.69 -0.31
N HIS A 116 -10.43 -7.40 -0.12
CA HIS A 116 -11.40 -6.35 0.11
C HIS A 116 -10.81 -4.95 -0.11
N VAL A 117 -11.71 -3.98 -0.30
CA VAL A 117 -11.40 -2.54 -0.25
C VAL A 117 -11.65 -2.07 1.17
N TYR A 118 -10.79 -1.19 1.68
CA TYR A 118 -10.89 -0.65 3.03
C TYR A 118 -10.77 0.88 3.05
N GLY A 119 -11.47 1.50 4.01
CA GLY A 119 -11.48 2.96 4.20
C GLY A 119 -10.25 3.50 4.92
N ILE A 120 -10.30 4.79 5.26
CA ILE A 120 -9.15 5.54 5.78
C ILE A 120 -8.56 4.97 7.07
N GLU A 121 -9.40 4.49 7.99
CA GLU A 121 -8.95 3.98 9.29
C GLU A 121 -8.04 2.76 9.15
N GLU A 122 -8.40 1.84 8.26
CA GLU A 122 -7.57 0.66 8.00
C GLU A 122 -6.30 1.04 7.23
N ALA A 123 -6.37 2.00 6.31
CA ALA A 123 -5.18 2.52 5.63
C ALA A 123 -4.16 3.11 6.62
N HIS A 124 -4.62 3.88 7.60
CA HIS A 124 -3.76 4.41 8.66
C HIS A 124 -3.12 3.31 9.49
N GLU A 125 -3.86 2.25 9.82
CA GLU A 125 -3.33 1.12 10.57
C GLU A 125 -2.27 0.34 9.78
N VAL A 126 -2.48 0.12 8.48
CA VAL A 126 -1.48 -0.50 7.59
C VAL A 126 -0.21 0.35 7.54
N ILE A 127 -0.34 1.67 7.33
CA ILE A 127 0.79 2.60 7.31
C ILE A 127 1.53 2.56 8.64
N ARG A 128 0.83 2.67 9.76
CA ARG A 128 1.42 2.65 11.10
C ARG A 128 2.22 1.37 11.35
N ARG A 129 1.66 0.20 11.05
CA ARG A 129 2.35 -1.09 11.22
C ARG A 129 3.56 -1.23 10.31
N SER A 130 3.49 -0.70 9.09
CA SER A 130 4.64 -0.69 8.16
C SER A 130 5.77 0.24 8.64
N MET A 131 5.44 1.35 9.32
CA MET A 131 6.43 2.22 9.96
C MET A 131 7.07 1.53 11.17
N ASP A 132 6.27 0.83 11.99
CA ASP A 132 6.78 0.07 13.13
C ASP A 132 7.74 -1.06 12.68
N ASP A 133 7.42 -1.73 11.57
CA ASP A 133 8.28 -2.74 10.96
C ASP A 133 9.57 -2.14 10.39
N TYR A 134 9.52 -0.93 9.82
CA TYR A 134 10.70 -0.19 9.39
C TYR A 134 11.62 0.14 10.57
N HIS A 135 11.08 0.78 11.62
CA HIS A 135 11.82 1.13 12.83
C HIS A 135 12.43 -0.11 13.47
N HIS A 136 11.67 -1.19 13.64
CA HIS A 136 12.20 -2.43 14.20
C HIS A 136 13.36 -3.02 13.39
N LYS A 137 13.34 -2.87 12.06
CA LYS A 137 14.39 -3.37 11.18
C LYS A 137 15.64 -2.48 11.19
N PHE A 138 15.48 -1.16 11.30
CA PHE A 138 16.54 -0.19 11.02
C PHE A 138 16.96 0.68 12.20
N ASP A 139 16.23 0.75 13.32
CA ASP A 139 16.62 1.55 14.49
C ASP A 139 17.94 1.07 15.12
N ASN A 140 18.26 -0.23 14.99
CA ASN A 140 19.57 -0.73 15.39
C ASN A 140 20.70 -0.20 14.49
N LEU A 141 20.41 0.17 13.24
CA LEU A 141 21.40 0.64 12.27
C LEU A 141 21.97 2.00 12.67
N ASP A 142 21.15 2.91 13.20
CA ASP A 142 21.60 4.20 13.72
C ASP A 142 22.52 4.02 14.93
N SER A 143 22.21 3.08 15.83
CA SER A 143 23.11 2.73 16.93
C SER A 143 24.45 2.18 16.44
N PHE A 144 24.47 1.35 15.39
CA PHE A 144 25.69 0.80 14.81
C PHE A 144 26.52 1.83 14.03
N LEU A 145 25.88 2.80 13.37
CA LEU A 145 26.56 3.86 12.61
C LEU A 145 27.13 4.96 13.51
N LEU A 146 26.58 5.14 14.72
CA LEU A 146 27.11 6.06 15.73
C LEU A 146 28.34 5.50 16.48
N GLU A 147 28.61 4.18 16.36
CA GLU A 147 29.76 3.51 16.99
C GLU A 147 31.01 3.43 16.09
N VAL A 148 30.99 4.01 14.88
CA VAL A 148 32.11 4.03 13.92
C VAL A 148 32.72 5.41 13.75
#